data_AF-A0A0L8FWM7-F1
#
_entry.id   AF-A0A0L8FWM7-F1
#
_cell.length_a   1.000
_cell.length_b   1.000
_cell.length_c   1.000
_cell.angle_alpha   90.00
_cell.angle_beta   90.00
_cell.angle_gamma   90.00
#
_symmetry.space_group_name_H-M   'P 1'
#
loop_
_entity.id
_entity.type
_entity.pdbx_description
1 polymer ?
#
loop_
_entity_poly.entity_id
_entity_poly.type
_entity_poly.pdbx_seq_one_letter_code
_entity_poly.pdbx_strand_id
1 'polypeptide(L)'
;MNEYVDFYWENNMIPFEEDSRHEFKCHRNLSVEELPPWTQENQKRTRRSISRTLNAFLNTGQGGSVYLGVADDGTIIGLQLTLFQRDHLKVNLDNLMKRYIPQVDVKRYGVHFMPVISQTVSMADAYRICSKINLESETFPKEERQRSHLCQSYAKCWCDEHACMMVKADEVIHRFVIAIHIKPWDPDTMIWNNIVPGINLHPLHANEEGRVFMKTLAGVKLCDDQDIINITVKDVKQIFQTRIKNIKKKIEALKTDN
;
A
#
# COMPACT_ATOMS: atom_id res chain seq x y z
N MET A 1 23.40 4.42 18.02
CA MET A 1 23.27 4.08 16.58
C MET A 1 22.55 5.24 15.95
N ASN A 2 23.17 5.98 15.02
CA ASN A 2 22.46 7.00 14.27
C ASN A 2 21.41 6.27 13.42
N GLU A 3 20.14 6.32 13.84
CA GLU A 3 19.04 6.00 12.95
C GLU A 3 19.11 7.02 11.81
N TYR A 4 19.63 6.57 10.66
CA TYR A 4 19.49 7.34 9.44
C TYR A 4 17.99 7.52 9.22
N VAL A 5 17.52 8.76 9.34
CA VAL A 5 16.12 9.05 9.04
C VAL A 5 16.01 9.12 7.52
N ASP A 6 15.29 8.17 6.94
CA ASP A 6 15.05 8.13 5.50
C ASP A 6 14.14 9.29 5.09
N PHE A 7 14.58 10.08 4.11
CA PHE A 7 13.80 11.17 3.52
C PHE A 7 14.09 11.29 2.02
N TYR A 8 13.19 11.96 1.30
CA TYR A 8 13.35 12.27 -0.11
C TYR A 8 13.60 13.76 -0.34
N TRP A 9 14.30 14.06 -1.43
CA TRP A 9 14.42 15.43 -1.92
C TRP A 9 13.26 15.74 -2.87
N GLU A 10 12.65 16.90 -2.68
CA GLU A 10 11.61 17.41 -3.58
C GLU A 10 12.14 17.52 -5.01
N ASN A 11 11.29 17.24 -6.01
CA ASN A 11 11.58 17.32 -7.45
C ASN A 11 12.70 16.37 -7.94
N ASN A 12 13.22 15.50 -7.08
CA ASN A 12 14.09 14.43 -7.52
C ASN A 12 13.27 13.26 -8.06
N MET A 13 13.94 12.42 -8.86
CA MET A 13 13.39 11.16 -9.33
C MET A 13 13.50 10.09 -8.24
N ILE A 14 12.44 9.31 -8.05
CA ILE A 14 12.49 8.10 -7.24
C ILE A 14 13.44 7.07 -7.93
N PRO A 15 14.24 6.29 -7.17
CA PRO A 15 15.33 5.49 -7.76
C PRO A 15 14.89 4.22 -8.50
N PHE A 16 13.60 4.04 -8.75
CA PHE A 16 13.03 2.88 -9.43
C PHE A 16 11.81 3.30 -10.26
N GLU A 17 11.47 2.50 -11.27
CA GLU A 17 10.33 2.76 -12.15
C GLU A 17 9.07 2.04 -11.64
N GLU A 18 7.91 2.41 -12.18
CA GLU A 18 6.69 1.62 -12.00
C GLU A 18 6.86 0.24 -12.63
N ASP A 19 6.50 -0.81 -11.88
CA ASP A 19 6.62 -2.17 -12.34
C ASP A 19 5.48 -3.06 -11.80
N SER A 20 5.68 -4.38 -11.83
CA SER A 20 4.73 -5.35 -11.29
C SER A 20 4.56 -5.30 -9.75
N ARG A 21 5.40 -4.57 -9.03
CA ARG A 21 5.47 -4.45 -7.57
C ARG A 21 5.51 -3.00 -7.07
N HIS A 22 5.69 -2.01 -7.93
CA HIS A 22 5.72 -0.60 -7.60
C HIS A 22 4.66 0.15 -8.43
N GLU A 23 3.84 0.97 -7.77
CA GLU A 23 2.87 1.86 -8.41
C GLU A 23 2.96 3.26 -7.81
N PHE A 24 2.91 4.29 -8.66
CA PHE A 24 2.92 5.70 -8.27
C PHE A 24 1.53 6.30 -8.38
N LYS A 25 1.19 7.15 -7.40
CA LYS A 25 -0.03 7.93 -7.36
C LYS A 25 0.26 9.31 -6.79
N CYS A 26 -0.29 10.35 -7.41
CA CYS A 26 -0.16 11.72 -6.91
C CYS A 26 -1.22 12.11 -5.86
N HIS A 27 -2.12 11.20 -5.47
CA HIS A 27 -3.22 11.46 -4.53
C HIS A 27 -3.28 10.43 -3.40
N ARG A 28 -4.09 10.71 -2.37
CA ARG A 28 -4.25 9.85 -1.18
C ARG A 28 -5.59 9.11 -1.06
N ASN A 29 -6.46 9.21 -2.06
CA ASN A 29 -7.81 8.65 -1.99
C ASN A 29 -7.76 7.11 -2.06
N LEU A 30 -8.03 6.46 -0.93
CA LEU A 30 -7.87 5.02 -0.77
C LEU A 30 -9.04 4.26 -1.38
N SER A 31 -10.26 4.64 -1.03
CA SER A 31 -11.49 3.95 -1.41
C SER A 31 -12.33 4.72 -2.44
N VAL A 32 -13.33 4.05 -3.05
CA VAL A 32 -14.24 4.70 -4.01
C VAL A 32 -15.12 5.74 -3.33
N GLU A 33 -15.47 5.56 -2.06
CA GLU A 33 -16.36 6.47 -1.31
C GLU A 33 -15.70 7.80 -0.96
N GLU A 34 -14.36 7.85 -0.95
CA GLU A 34 -13.59 9.09 -0.79
C GLU A 34 -13.53 9.94 -2.07
N LEU A 35 -13.87 9.35 -3.21
CA LEU A 35 -13.88 10.07 -4.47
C LEU A 35 -15.17 10.89 -4.56
N PRO A 36 -15.08 12.20 -4.86
CA PRO A 36 -16.28 12.99 -5.06
C PRO A 36 -17.14 12.43 -6.20
N PRO A 37 -18.48 12.44 -6.09
CA PRO A 37 -19.37 11.79 -7.08
C PRO A 37 -19.12 12.23 -8.53
N TRP A 38 -18.85 13.51 -8.74
CA TRP A 38 -18.57 14.08 -10.07
C TRP A 38 -17.27 13.58 -10.71
N THR A 39 -16.39 12.91 -9.95
CA THR A 39 -15.18 12.27 -10.50
C THR A 39 -15.42 10.85 -11.00
N GLN A 40 -16.58 10.26 -10.67
CA GLN A 40 -16.91 8.87 -11.00
C GLN A 40 -17.42 8.71 -12.45
N GLU A 41 -18.01 9.75 -13.05
CA GLU A 41 -18.57 9.69 -14.41
C GLU A 41 -17.51 9.72 -15.53
N ASN A 42 -16.36 10.37 -15.27
CA ASN A 42 -15.30 10.60 -16.27
C ASN A 42 -13.94 10.08 -15.81
N GLN A 43 -13.88 8.94 -15.11
CA GLN A 43 -12.68 8.44 -14.41
C GLN A 43 -11.44 8.37 -15.31
N LYS A 44 -10.70 9.48 -15.37
CA LYS A 44 -9.32 9.50 -15.87
C LYS A 44 -8.54 8.49 -15.04
N ARG A 45 -7.74 7.66 -15.72
CA ARG A 45 -6.96 6.56 -15.12
C ARG A 45 -6.19 7.01 -13.86
N THR A 46 -5.76 8.27 -13.81
CA THR A 46 -4.96 8.89 -12.75
C THR A 46 -5.71 9.28 -11.47
N ARG A 47 -7.05 9.18 -11.42
CA ARG A 47 -7.86 9.49 -10.22
C ARG A 47 -8.66 8.30 -9.68
N ARG A 48 -8.30 7.09 -10.10
CA ARG A 48 -8.94 5.87 -9.60
C ARG A 48 -8.51 5.61 -8.16
N SER A 49 -9.40 5.01 -7.37
CA SER A 49 -9.11 4.66 -5.98
C SER A 49 -7.88 3.74 -5.90
N ILE A 50 -7.07 3.94 -4.87
CA ILE A 50 -5.86 3.16 -4.62
C ILE A 50 -6.21 1.70 -4.27
N SER A 51 -7.42 1.47 -3.72
CA SER A 51 -8.00 0.17 -3.40
C SER A 51 -7.76 -0.86 -4.51
N ARG A 52 -8.04 -0.49 -5.77
CA ARG A 52 -7.88 -1.39 -6.92
C ARG A 52 -6.47 -1.92 -7.06
N THR A 53 -5.47 -1.06 -6.86
CA THR A 53 -4.06 -1.45 -6.92
C THR A 53 -3.66 -2.29 -5.71
N LEU A 54 -4.13 -1.95 -4.51
CA LEU A 54 -3.86 -2.75 -3.31
C LEU A 54 -4.45 -4.16 -3.42
N ASN A 55 -5.69 -4.25 -3.92
CA ASN A 55 -6.35 -5.52 -4.20
C ASN A 55 -5.58 -6.33 -5.25
N ALA A 56 -5.11 -5.65 -6.31
CA ALA A 56 -4.28 -6.26 -7.34
C ALA A 56 -2.97 -6.84 -6.80
N PHE A 57 -2.27 -6.13 -5.90
CA PHE A 57 -1.04 -6.63 -5.27
C PHE A 57 -1.27 -7.76 -4.27
N LEU A 58 -2.40 -7.76 -3.56
CA LEU A 58 -2.77 -8.88 -2.67
C LEU A 58 -2.98 -10.16 -3.48
N ASN A 59 -3.65 -10.05 -4.62
CA ASN A 59 -4.06 -11.17 -5.46
C ASN A 59 -2.94 -11.73 -6.34
N THR A 60 -1.77 -11.09 -6.44
CA THR A 60 -0.60 -11.72 -7.08
C THR A 60 0.16 -12.65 -6.14
N GLY A 61 -0.12 -12.61 -4.83
CA GLY A 61 0.63 -13.33 -3.79
C GLY A 61 2.06 -12.81 -3.56
N GLN A 62 2.62 -12.02 -4.47
CA GLN A 62 3.98 -11.47 -4.37
C GLN A 62 4.04 -10.18 -3.54
N GLY A 63 2.91 -9.52 -3.34
CA GLY A 63 2.86 -8.20 -2.71
C GLY A 63 3.32 -7.08 -3.64
N GLY A 64 3.62 -5.93 -3.06
CA GLY A 64 3.98 -4.72 -3.79
C GLY A 64 3.87 -3.48 -2.92
N SER A 65 4.18 -2.32 -3.48
CA SER A 65 4.15 -1.02 -2.79
C SER A 65 3.49 0.03 -3.66
N VAL A 66 2.57 0.80 -3.08
CA VAL A 66 2.00 1.99 -3.71
C VAL A 66 2.62 3.22 -3.06
N TYR A 67 3.23 4.10 -3.87
CA TYR A 67 3.81 5.35 -3.41
C TYR A 67 2.89 6.51 -3.75
N LEU A 68 2.45 7.22 -2.70
CA LEU A 68 1.57 8.37 -2.79
C LEU A 68 2.39 9.66 -2.68
N GLY A 69 2.08 10.65 -3.50
CA GLY A 69 2.87 11.88 -3.62
C GLY A 69 4.02 11.76 -4.62
N VAL A 70 3.96 10.79 -5.52
CA VAL A 70 4.90 10.62 -6.63
C VAL A 70 4.12 10.82 -7.94
N ALA A 71 4.68 11.60 -8.86
CA ALA A 71 4.11 11.79 -10.18
C ALA A 71 4.25 10.52 -11.05
N ASP A 72 3.48 10.45 -12.14
CA ASP A 72 3.50 9.30 -13.05
C ASP A 72 4.88 9.12 -13.72
N ASP A 73 5.68 10.17 -13.83
CA ASP A 73 7.05 10.11 -14.34
C ASP A 73 8.09 9.70 -13.29
N GLY A 74 7.69 9.52 -12.02
CA GLY A 74 8.59 9.20 -10.90
C GLY A 74 9.11 10.41 -10.14
N THR A 75 8.69 11.64 -10.48
CA THR A 75 9.07 12.85 -9.75
C THR A 75 8.45 12.88 -8.35
N ILE A 76 9.27 13.15 -7.34
CA ILE A 76 8.85 13.29 -5.94
C ILE A 76 8.23 14.67 -5.71
N ILE A 77 6.91 14.70 -5.49
CA ILE A 77 6.16 15.92 -5.16
C ILE A 77 5.91 16.01 -3.65
N GLY A 78 5.51 14.88 -3.06
CA GLY A 78 5.04 14.77 -1.69
C GLY A 78 3.61 15.30 -1.49
N LEU A 79 2.98 14.84 -0.41
CA LEU A 79 1.67 15.28 0.04
C LEU A 79 1.82 16.06 1.34
N GLN A 80 1.25 17.26 1.41
CA GLN A 80 1.21 18.02 2.66
C GLN A 80 0.26 17.34 3.64
N LEU A 81 0.79 16.88 4.77
CA LEU A 81 0.03 16.15 5.77
C LEU A 81 0.39 16.62 7.17
N THR A 82 -0.65 16.94 7.95
CA THR A 82 -0.50 17.09 9.39
C THR A 82 -0.36 15.73 10.08
N LEU A 83 0.06 15.73 11.36
CA LEU A 83 0.07 14.51 12.18
C LEU A 83 -1.29 13.79 12.14
N PHE A 84 -2.38 14.52 12.33
CA PHE A 84 -3.74 13.96 12.33
C PHE A 84 -4.18 13.44 10.97
N GLN A 85 -3.71 14.02 9.87
CA GLN A 85 -4.00 13.47 8.53
C GLN A 85 -3.21 12.19 8.25
N ARG A 86 -2.00 12.04 8.80
CA ARG A 86 -1.26 10.76 8.73
C ARG A 86 -1.97 9.67 9.53
N ASP A 87 -2.50 10.00 10.71
CA ASP A 87 -3.30 9.08 11.52
C ASP A 87 -4.62 8.72 10.84
N HIS A 88 -5.31 9.69 10.24
CA HIS A 88 -6.49 9.45 9.41
C HIS A 88 -6.18 8.41 8.31
N LEU A 89 -5.09 8.59 7.57
CA LEU A 89 -4.74 7.67 6.49
C LEU A 89 -4.51 6.23 7.01
N LYS A 90 -3.86 6.07 8.16
CA LYS A 90 -3.67 4.75 8.79
C LYS A 90 -5.00 4.09 9.15
N VAL A 91 -5.89 4.83 9.82
CA VAL A 91 -7.22 4.34 10.21
C VAL A 91 -8.05 3.99 8.98
N ASN A 92 -7.98 4.82 7.94
CA ASN A 92 -8.74 4.63 6.72
C ASN A 92 -8.21 3.43 5.90
N LEU A 93 -6.90 3.20 5.89
CA LEU A 93 -6.30 2.00 5.30
C LEU A 93 -6.75 0.72 6.01
N ASP A 94 -6.73 0.71 7.35
CA ASP A 94 -7.21 -0.44 8.12
C ASP A 94 -8.70 -0.69 7.91
N ASN A 95 -9.50 0.38 7.85
CA ASN A 95 -10.92 0.30 7.51
C ASN A 95 -11.13 -0.31 6.11
N LEU A 96 -10.39 0.14 5.10
CA LEU A 96 -10.46 -0.41 3.74
C LEU A 96 -10.11 -1.90 3.71
N MET A 97 -9.00 -2.29 4.33
CA MET A 97 -8.51 -3.69 4.34
C MET A 97 -9.48 -4.66 5.04
N LYS A 98 -10.21 -4.18 6.05
CA LYS A 98 -11.28 -4.93 6.74
C LYS A 98 -12.54 -5.12 5.90
N ARG A 99 -12.74 -4.31 4.85
CA ARG A 99 -13.88 -4.42 3.93
C ARG A 99 -13.61 -5.34 2.75
N TYR A 100 -12.36 -5.78 2.56
CA TYR A 100 -12.07 -6.78 1.54
C TYR A 100 -12.64 -8.12 1.94
N ILE A 101 -12.92 -8.95 0.94
CA ILE A 101 -13.53 -10.27 1.14
C ILE A 101 -12.63 -11.33 0.46
N PRO A 102 -11.95 -12.19 1.23
CA PRO A 102 -11.89 -12.22 2.69
C PRO A 102 -11.12 -11.02 3.27
N GLN A 103 -11.30 -10.77 4.56
CA GLN A 103 -10.61 -9.67 5.25
C GLN A 103 -9.10 -9.87 5.22
N VAL A 104 -8.35 -8.78 5.06
CA VAL A 104 -6.89 -8.81 5.00
C VAL A 104 -6.31 -8.67 6.41
N ASP A 105 -5.40 -9.58 6.78
CA ASP A 105 -4.68 -9.53 8.06
C ASP A 105 -3.82 -8.25 8.14
N VAL A 106 -3.83 -7.56 9.29
CA VAL A 106 -3.02 -6.36 9.56
C VAL A 106 -1.53 -6.61 9.32
N LYS A 107 -1.04 -7.83 9.50
CA LYS A 107 0.36 -8.20 9.23
C LYS A 107 0.71 -8.15 7.74
N ARG A 108 -0.28 -8.23 6.84
CA ARG A 108 -0.09 -8.24 5.38
C ARG A 108 0.14 -6.87 4.77
N TYR A 109 -0.05 -5.80 5.52
CA TYR A 109 0.19 -4.47 5.00
C TYR A 109 0.86 -3.57 6.02
N GLY A 110 1.42 -2.47 5.54
CA GLY A 110 2.07 -1.46 6.36
C GLY A 110 2.10 -0.14 5.63
N VAL A 111 2.30 0.94 6.36
CA VAL A 111 2.42 2.28 5.80
C VAL A 111 3.61 3.01 6.40
N HIS A 112 4.44 3.57 5.52
CA HIS A 112 5.58 4.40 5.89
C HIS A 112 5.40 5.80 5.35
N PHE A 113 5.72 6.80 6.18
CA PHE A 113 5.65 8.21 5.83
C PHE A 113 7.09 8.73 5.75
N MET A 114 7.58 8.95 4.53
CA MET A 114 8.93 9.45 4.28
C MET A 114 8.86 10.96 4.07
N PRO A 115 9.51 11.79 4.90
CA PRO A 115 9.53 13.23 4.72
C PRO A 115 10.09 13.62 3.35
N VAL A 116 9.55 14.69 2.77
CA VAL A 116 10.06 15.33 1.56
C VAL A 116 10.65 16.67 1.94
N ILE A 117 11.94 16.85 1.65
CA ILE A 117 12.72 18.02 2.01
C ILE A 117 13.02 18.83 0.75
N SER A 118 12.87 20.16 0.83
CA SER A 118 13.24 21.06 -0.25
C SER A 118 14.74 20.98 -0.55
N GLN A 119 15.10 21.03 -1.83
CA GLN A 119 16.50 21.05 -2.30
C GLN A 119 17.27 22.29 -1.80
N THR A 120 16.57 23.33 -1.35
CA THR A 120 17.21 24.55 -0.81
C THR A 120 17.76 24.37 0.61
N VAL A 121 17.42 23.28 1.28
CA VAL A 121 17.77 23.02 2.68
C VAL A 121 19.08 22.23 2.76
N SER A 122 19.95 22.60 3.70
CA SER A 122 21.20 21.88 3.92
C SER A 122 20.93 20.46 4.44
N MET A 123 21.84 19.51 4.19
CA MET A 123 21.72 18.15 4.70
C MET A 123 21.59 18.10 6.24
N ALA A 124 22.33 18.96 6.96
CA ALA A 124 22.26 19.02 8.42
C ALA A 124 20.87 19.50 8.89
N ASP A 125 20.29 20.49 8.21
CA ASP A 125 18.95 20.98 8.55
C ASP A 125 17.86 19.99 8.13
N ALA A 126 18.05 19.23 7.04
CA ALA A 126 17.17 18.14 6.64
C ALA A 126 17.04 17.11 7.77
N TYR A 127 18.15 16.65 8.34
CA TYR A 127 18.12 15.75 9.50
C TYR A 127 17.41 16.36 10.71
N ARG A 128 17.63 17.65 11.00
CA ARG A 128 16.95 18.34 12.11
C ARG A 128 15.44 18.42 11.90
N ILE A 129 14.98 18.70 10.67
CA ILE A 129 13.55 18.71 10.33
C ILE A 129 12.97 17.31 10.53
N CYS A 130 13.62 16.28 10.01
CA CYS A 130 13.18 14.90 10.15
C CYS A 130 13.11 14.45 11.63
N SER A 131 14.09 14.81 12.46
CA SER A 131 14.05 14.53 13.90
C SER A 131 12.89 15.26 14.60
N LYS A 132 12.60 16.51 14.23
CA LYS A 132 11.45 17.26 14.79
C LYS A 132 10.12 16.60 14.46
N ILE A 133 9.93 16.15 13.21
CA ILE A 133 8.71 15.45 12.77
C ILE A 133 8.46 14.17 13.61
N ASN A 134 9.52 13.45 13.96
CA ASN A 134 9.42 12.27 14.81
C ASN A 134 9.03 12.65 16.25
N LEU A 135 9.66 13.68 16.82
CA LEU A 135 9.34 14.20 18.15
C LEU A 135 7.90 14.73 18.26
N GLU A 136 7.39 15.43 17.24
CA GLU A 136 5.99 15.85 17.19
C GLU A 136 5.06 14.65 17.34
N SER A 137 5.37 13.54 16.67
CA SER A 137 4.54 12.34 16.75
C SER A 137 4.51 11.74 18.16
N GLU A 138 5.53 11.98 18.99
CA GLU A 138 5.62 11.48 20.37
C GLU A 138 5.01 12.43 21.40
N THR A 139 4.96 13.73 21.11
CA THR A 139 4.59 14.78 22.07
C THR A 139 3.08 15.05 22.16
N PHE A 140 2.32 14.87 21.06
CA PHE A 140 0.87 15.06 21.09
C PHE A 140 0.16 13.98 21.93
N PRO A 141 -0.83 14.36 22.79
CA PRO A 141 -1.60 13.41 23.59
C PRO A 141 -2.25 12.32 22.73
N LYS A 142 -2.19 11.08 23.21
CA LYS A 142 -2.76 9.93 22.47
C LYS A 142 -4.26 10.07 22.29
N GLU A 143 -4.97 10.64 23.26
CA GLU A 143 -6.42 10.80 23.20
C GLU A 143 -6.84 11.70 22.03
N GLU A 144 -6.12 12.80 21.81
CA GLU A 144 -6.38 13.72 20.70
C GLU A 144 -6.09 13.06 19.35
N ARG A 145 -4.99 12.30 19.26
CA ARG A 145 -4.61 11.54 18.06
C ARG A 145 -5.57 10.40 17.72
N GLN A 146 -6.26 9.87 18.73
CA GLN A 146 -7.22 8.76 18.57
C GLN A 146 -8.66 9.23 18.37
N ARG A 147 -8.89 10.55 18.22
CA ARG A 147 -10.21 11.07 17.89
C ARG A 147 -10.72 10.43 16.60
N SER A 148 -11.97 9.98 16.62
CA SER A 148 -12.57 9.25 15.48
C SER A 148 -12.50 10.07 14.20
N HIS A 149 -11.94 9.46 13.15
CA HIS A 149 -11.91 10.05 11.81
C HIS A 149 -13.15 9.67 11.01
N LEU A 150 -13.54 10.55 10.08
CA LEU A 150 -14.60 10.29 9.11
C LEU A 150 -14.01 9.52 7.92
N CYS A 151 -14.12 8.20 7.95
CA CYS A 151 -13.72 7.32 6.84
C CYS A 151 -14.89 7.07 5.88
N GLN A 152 -14.61 6.50 4.70
CA GLN A 152 -15.63 6.12 3.70
C GLN A 152 -16.52 7.29 3.24
N SER A 153 -15.96 8.49 3.18
CA SER A 153 -16.70 9.67 2.78
C SER A 153 -15.79 10.63 2.04
N TYR A 154 -16.34 11.32 1.04
CA TYR A 154 -15.70 12.45 0.38
C TYR A 154 -15.80 13.74 1.22
N ALA A 155 -16.57 13.73 2.32
CA ALA A 155 -16.72 14.88 3.19
C ALA A 155 -15.45 15.16 3.99
N LYS A 156 -15.27 16.43 4.40
CA LYS A 156 -14.10 16.84 5.19
C LYS A 156 -14.15 16.22 6.58
N CYS A 157 -13.02 15.67 7.01
CA CYS A 157 -12.82 15.24 8.38
C CYS A 157 -12.33 16.42 9.23
N TRP A 158 -12.50 16.36 10.56
CA TRP A 158 -11.98 17.36 11.49
C TRP A 158 -10.45 17.59 11.34
N CYS A 159 -9.69 16.60 10.89
CA CYS A 159 -8.25 16.74 10.65
C CYS A 159 -7.92 17.63 9.44
N ASP A 160 -8.86 17.76 8.49
CA ASP A 160 -8.74 18.69 7.36
C ASP A 160 -9.03 20.13 7.80
N GLU A 161 -9.97 20.31 8.74
CA GLU A 161 -10.20 21.61 9.38
C GLU A 161 -8.97 22.03 10.20
N HIS A 162 -8.38 21.10 10.96
CA HIS A 162 -7.12 21.34 11.67
C HIS A 162 -6.00 21.77 10.71
N ALA A 163 -5.83 21.06 9.59
CA ALA A 163 -4.84 21.44 8.57
C ALA A 163 -5.11 22.85 8.02
N CYS A 164 -6.38 23.20 7.77
CA CYS A 164 -6.74 24.55 7.34
C CYS A 164 -6.42 25.61 8.42
N MET A 165 -6.57 25.29 9.70
CA MET A 165 -6.21 26.18 10.81
C MET A 165 -4.70 26.41 10.88
N MET A 166 -3.89 25.35 10.77
CA MET A 166 -2.43 25.46 10.73
C MET A 166 -1.96 26.35 9.58
N VAL A 167 -2.50 26.16 8.37
CA VAL A 167 -2.17 27.02 7.21
C VAL A 167 -2.54 28.48 7.48
N LYS A 168 -3.71 28.74 8.08
CA LYS A 168 -4.13 30.12 8.43
C LYS A 168 -3.25 30.76 9.51
N ALA A 169 -2.68 29.96 10.38
CA ALA A 169 -1.75 30.37 11.43
C ALA A 169 -0.29 30.50 10.93
N ASP A 170 -0.06 30.29 9.62
CA ASP A 170 1.28 30.26 9.01
C ASP A 170 2.21 29.18 9.61
N GLU A 171 1.61 28.10 10.11
CA GLU A 171 2.37 26.94 10.60
C GLU A 171 2.84 26.05 9.43
N VAL A 172 4.06 25.53 9.57
CA VAL A 172 4.67 24.69 8.53
C VAL A 172 4.04 23.31 8.52
N ILE A 173 3.37 22.96 7.42
CA ILE A 173 2.91 21.59 7.15
C ILE A 173 3.93 20.89 6.27
N HIS A 174 4.53 19.83 6.80
CA HIS A 174 5.51 19.03 6.10
C HIS A 174 4.90 18.18 4.98
N ARG A 175 5.72 17.90 3.96
CA ARG A 175 5.37 17.03 2.83
C ARG A 175 5.90 15.62 3.06
N PHE A 176 5.14 14.64 2.61
CA PHE A 176 5.51 13.23 2.75
C PHE A 176 5.23 12.45 1.46
N VAL A 177 6.13 11.53 1.12
CA VAL A 177 5.79 10.38 0.28
C VAL A 177 5.27 9.29 1.20
N ILE A 178 4.11 8.72 0.85
CA ILE A 178 3.48 7.66 1.64
C ILE A 178 3.68 6.36 0.89
N ALA A 179 4.39 5.40 1.46
CA ALA A 179 4.51 4.07 0.89
C ALA A 179 3.58 3.10 1.62
N ILE A 180 2.58 2.60 0.91
CA ILE A 180 1.70 1.52 1.39
C ILE A 180 2.26 0.21 0.85
N HIS A 181 2.75 -0.64 1.74
CA HIS A 181 3.33 -1.93 1.37
C HIS A 181 2.34 -3.05 1.62
N ILE A 182 2.19 -3.92 0.63
CA ILE A 182 1.55 -5.22 0.74
C ILE A 182 2.67 -6.26 0.81
N LYS A 183 2.73 -7.00 1.91
CA LYS A 183 3.72 -8.06 2.10
C LYS A 183 3.40 -9.26 1.22
N PRO A 184 4.43 -9.96 0.71
CA PRO A 184 4.26 -11.25 0.06
C PRO A 184 3.44 -12.18 0.95
N TRP A 185 2.64 -13.02 0.31
CA TRP A 185 1.92 -14.05 1.03
C TRP A 185 2.89 -15.13 1.50
N ASP A 186 2.79 -15.46 2.78
CA ASP A 186 3.60 -16.47 3.43
C ASP A 186 2.70 -17.63 3.87
N PRO A 187 2.81 -18.81 3.23
CA PRO A 187 2.04 -20.00 3.57
C PRO A 187 2.23 -20.48 5.01
N ASP A 188 3.41 -20.26 5.61
CA ASP A 188 3.76 -20.86 6.89
C ASP A 188 3.22 -20.04 8.07
N THR A 189 3.08 -18.73 7.88
CA THR A 189 2.55 -17.81 8.91
C THR A 189 1.08 -17.49 8.76
N MET A 190 0.48 -17.77 7.60
CA MET A 190 -0.92 -17.45 7.31
C MET A 190 -1.71 -18.73 7.04
N ILE A 191 -2.29 -19.25 8.11
CA ILE A 191 -3.21 -20.38 8.05
C ILE A 191 -4.51 -19.89 7.39
N TRP A 192 -4.62 -20.07 6.08
CA TRP A 192 -5.92 -20.15 5.44
C TRP A 192 -6.42 -21.57 5.61
N ASN A 193 -7.69 -21.74 5.98
CA ASN A 193 -8.28 -23.07 6.12
C ASN A 193 -8.20 -23.78 4.77
N ASN A 194 -7.20 -24.65 4.62
CA ASN A 194 -6.92 -25.34 3.37
C ASN A 194 -8.17 -26.12 2.96
N ILE A 195 -8.80 -25.72 1.85
CA ILE A 195 -9.91 -26.47 1.24
C ILE A 195 -9.40 -27.86 0.81
N VAL A 196 -8.11 -27.97 0.46
CA VAL A 196 -7.44 -29.23 0.12
C VAL A 196 -6.23 -29.43 1.03
N PRO A 197 -6.19 -30.50 1.85
CA PRO A 197 -5.04 -30.81 2.70
C PRO A 197 -3.73 -30.81 1.91
N GLY A 198 -2.78 -30.00 2.35
CA GLY A 198 -1.46 -29.90 1.72
C GLY A 198 -1.39 -29.02 0.47
N ILE A 199 -2.44 -28.30 0.06
CA ILE A 199 -2.33 -27.22 -0.92
C ILE A 199 -2.62 -25.91 -0.20
N ASN A 200 -1.58 -25.08 -0.03
CA ASN A 200 -1.75 -23.74 0.51
C ASN A 200 -1.67 -22.76 -0.67
N LEU A 201 -2.82 -22.20 -1.06
CA LEU A 201 -2.93 -21.15 -2.07
C LEU A 201 -3.09 -19.82 -1.36
N HIS A 202 -2.52 -18.75 -1.92
CA HIS A 202 -2.83 -17.44 -1.41
C HIS A 202 -4.32 -17.15 -1.65
N PRO A 203 -5.02 -16.53 -0.68
CA PRO A 203 -6.41 -16.15 -0.87
C PRO A 203 -6.52 -15.10 -1.98
N LEU A 204 -7.59 -15.18 -2.76
CA LEU A 204 -8.03 -14.09 -3.62
C LEU A 204 -8.99 -13.22 -2.84
N HIS A 205 -8.74 -11.91 -2.88
CA HIS A 205 -9.52 -10.89 -2.23
C HIS A 205 -10.35 -10.15 -3.27
N ALA A 206 -11.63 -9.97 -2.99
CA ALA A 206 -12.47 -8.95 -3.59
C ALA A 206 -12.29 -7.63 -2.82
N ASN A 207 -12.30 -6.50 -3.54
CA ASN A 207 -12.25 -5.17 -2.95
C ASN A 207 -13.60 -4.81 -2.28
N GLU A 208 -13.71 -3.57 -1.78
CA GLU A 208 -14.93 -3.04 -1.15
C GLU A 208 -16.16 -3.02 -2.06
N GLU A 209 -15.97 -3.07 -3.38
CA GLU A 209 -17.06 -3.15 -4.38
C GLU A 209 -17.38 -4.61 -4.78
N GLY A 210 -16.74 -5.61 -4.15
CA GLY A 210 -16.92 -7.02 -4.51
C GLY A 210 -16.20 -7.43 -5.82
N ARG A 211 -15.23 -6.63 -6.30
CA ARG A 211 -14.48 -6.90 -7.53
C ARG A 211 -13.09 -7.42 -7.24
N VAL A 212 -12.62 -8.35 -8.08
CA VAL A 212 -11.27 -8.94 -7.99
C VAL A 212 -10.37 -8.33 -9.05
N PHE A 213 -9.28 -7.71 -8.63
CA PHE A 213 -8.27 -7.13 -9.50
C PHE A 213 -6.97 -7.92 -9.42
N MET A 214 -6.21 -7.92 -10.51
CA MET A 214 -4.84 -8.45 -10.53
C MET A 214 -3.88 -7.52 -11.26
N LYS A 215 -2.65 -7.48 -10.74
CA LYS A 215 -1.58 -6.69 -11.33
C LYS A 215 -0.92 -7.49 -12.44
N THR A 216 -0.86 -6.88 -13.62
CA THR A 216 -0.16 -7.39 -14.80
C THR A 216 0.95 -6.40 -15.20
N LEU A 217 1.81 -6.79 -16.13
CA LEU A 217 2.81 -5.86 -16.70
C LEU A 217 2.17 -4.64 -17.37
N ALA A 218 0.94 -4.76 -17.89
CA ALA A 218 0.20 -3.66 -18.51
C ALA A 218 -0.57 -2.78 -17.50
N GLY A 219 -0.56 -3.16 -16.22
CA GLY A 219 -1.29 -2.48 -15.14
C GLY A 219 -2.34 -3.37 -14.47
N VAL A 220 -3.32 -2.73 -13.83
CA VAL A 220 -4.36 -3.42 -13.04
C VAL A 220 -5.51 -3.89 -13.94
N LYS A 221 -5.71 -5.20 -14.03
CA LYS A 221 -6.80 -5.86 -14.77
C LYS A 221 -7.92 -6.27 -13.80
N LEU A 222 -9.18 -6.07 -14.22
CA LEU A 222 -10.35 -6.68 -13.55
C LEU A 222 -10.46 -8.14 -13.99
N CYS A 223 -10.55 -9.07 -13.04
CA CYS A 223 -10.71 -10.48 -13.32
C CYS A 223 -12.19 -10.86 -13.28
N ASP A 224 -12.62 -11.62 -14.29
CA ASP A 224 -13.90 -12.35 -14.25
C ASP A 224 -13.72 -13.74 -13.62
N ASP A 225 -14.82 -14.47 -13.47
CA ASP A 225 -14.81 -15.82 -12.88
C ASP A 225 -13.92 -16.78 -13.68
N GLN A 226 -13.87 -16.63 -15.01
CA GLN A 226 -13.07 -17.49 -15.87
C GLN A 226 -11.57 -17.21 -15.71
N ASP A 227 -11.19 -15.94 -15.60
CA ASP A 227 -9.84 -15.51 -15.25
C ASP A 227 -9.43 -16.12 -13.91
N ILE A 228 -10.27 -15.98 -12.87
CA ILE A 228 -10.02 -16.52 -11.53
C ILE A 228 -9.77 -18.03 -11.57
N ILE A 229 -10.62 -18.78 -12.29
CA ILE A 229 -10.45 -20.23 -12.47
C ILE A 229 -9.13 -20.54 -13.17
N ASN A 230 -8.83 -19.84 -14.27
CA ASN A 230 -7.62 -20.07 -15.06
C ASN A 230 -6.35 -19.81 -14.24
N ILE A 231 -6.34 -18.74 -13.43
CA ILE A 231 -5.25 -18.38 -12.52
C ILE A 231 -5.08 -19.46 -11.47
N THR A 232 -6.17 -19.83 -10.78
CA THR A 232 -6.14 -20.87 -9.74
C THR A 232 -5.63 -22.20 -10.29
N VAL A 233 -6.09 -22.61 -11.47
CA VAL A 233 -5.63 -23.85 -12.14
C VAL A 233 -4.14 -23.77 -12.46
N LYS A 234 -3.65 -22.61 -12.91
CA LYS A 234 -2.22 -22.39 -13.19
C LYS A 234 -1.37 -22.50 -11.93
N ASP A 235 -1.80 -21.87 -10.84
CA ASP A 235 -1.07 -21.88 -9.57
C ASP A 235 -1.01 -23.27 -8.97
N VAL A 236 -2.13 -24.00 -8.98
CA VAL A 236 -2.19 -25.41 -8.54
C VAL A 236 -1.24 -26.28 -9.37
N LYS A 237 -1.27 -26.14 -10.70
CA LYS A 237 -0.34 -26.88 -11.59
C LYS A 237 1.11 -26.59 -11.25
N GLN A 238 1.46 -25.33 -10.99
CA GLN A 238 2.83 -24.92 -10.65
C GLN A 238 3.30 -25.50 -9.30
N ILE A 239 2.42 -25.53 -8.29
CA ILE A 239 2.71 -26.17 -6.99
C ILE A 239 3.03 -27.65 -7.18
N PHE A 240 2.17 -28.38 -7.91
CA PHE A 240 2.38 -29.82 -8.14
C PHE A 240 3.61 -30.11 -8.98
N GLN A 241 3.88 -29.34 -10.03
CA GLN A 241 5.08 -29.48 -10.85
C GLN A 241 6.36 -29.28 -10.01
N THR A 242 6.37 -28.30 -9.12
CA THR A 242 7.51 -28.03 -8.22
C THR A 242 7.73 -29.20 -7.25
N ARG A 243 6.65 -29.74 -6.67
CA ARG A 243 6.72 -30.92 -5.79
C ARG A 243 7.23 -32.16 -6.53
N ILE A 244 6.71 -32.44 -7.72
CA ILE A 244 7.15 -33.57 -8.55
C ILE A 244 8.65 -33.43 -8.85
N LYS A 245 9.12 -32.23 -9.21
CA LYS A 245 10.54 -31.96 -9.47
C LYS A 245 11.40 -32.20 -8.22
N ASN A 246 10.95 -31.77 -7.05
CA ASN A 246 11.66 -31.98 -5.78
C ASN A 246 11.72 -33.46 -5.39
N ILE A 247 10.63 -34.21 -5.59
CA ILE A 247 10.59 -35.65 -5.35
C ILE A 247 11.55 -36.39 -6.29
N LYS A 248 11.54 -36.05 -7.60
CA LYS A 248 12.48 -36.64 -8.57
C LYS A 248 13.94 -36.41 -8.17
N LYS A 249 14.30 -35.19 -7.77
CA LYS A 249 15.65 -34.88 -7.26
C LYS A 249 16.04 -35.71 -6.04
N LYS A 250 15.11 -35.90 -5.09
CA LYS A 250 15.37 -36.73 -3.90
C LYS A 250 15.57 -38.20 -4.26
N ILE A 251 14.78 -38.73 -5.20
CA ILE A 251 14.95 -40.10 -5.70
C ILE A 251 16.29 -40.27 -6.41
N GLU A 252 16.73 -39.30 -7.21
CA GLU A 252 18.03 -39.34 -7.89
C GLU A 252 19.20 -39.30 -6.88
N ALA A 253 19.15 -38.43 -5.87
CA ALA A 253 20.16 -38.37 -4.82
C ALA A 253 20.27 -39.70 -4.03
N LEU A 254 19.15 -40.34 -3.71
CA LEU A 254 19.13 -41.64 -3.03
C LEU A 254 19.65 -42.79 -3.90
N LYS A 255 19.68 -42.63 -5.23
CA LYS A 255 20.23 -43.62 -6.16
C LYS A 255 21.74 -43.48 -6.38
N THR A 256 22.31 -42.31 -6.09
CA THR A 256 23.75 -42.05 -6.19
C THR A 256 24.53 -42.36 -4.92
N ASP A 257 23.83 -42.47 -3.78
CA ASP A 257 24.39 -42.82 -2.47
C ASP A 257 24.43 -44.34 -2.21
N ASN A 258 23.93 -45.17 -3.15
CA ASN A 258 24.00 -46.64 -3.18
C ASN A 258 24.84 -47.12 -4.36
#